data_AF-A0A939UBB9-F1
#
_entry.id   AF-A0A939UBB9-F1
#
_cell.length_a   1.000
_cell.length_b   1.000
_cell.length_c   1.000
_cell.angle_alpha   90.00
_cell.angle_beta   90.00
_cell.angle_gamma   90.00
#
_symmetry.space_group_name_H-M   'P 1'
#
loop_
_entity.id
_entity.type
_entity.pdbx_description
1 polymer ?
#
loop_
_entity_poly.entity_id
_entity_poly.type
_entity_poly.pdbx_seq_one_letter_code
_entity_poly.pdbx_strand_id
1 'polypeptide(L)'
;MKKHDDVLTMYLKEINKVPLLTREEEIELSQKAKNGDKAARDKMINANLRFVVRVAKKYQNHGLDLTDLISEGNIGLINAIEKFEPSRGYHFISYAVWWINQSILKALSEKSRAIRLPLNRANELVRIEYASNLINGTLSESEEVEQIADMLNMNESKVRELLAISNGMVSLDAKASSSESDNTVVGDYFEDQTYDRPEEHTVETALKDDVNTLLKTLRPNEEKVIRLRYGLGGYKPMSLQEIGEKCNLTKERVRQIEKKAIFRLQNPSRIKRLEGYLAA
;
A
#
# COMPACT_ATOMS: atom_id res chain seq x y z
N MET A 1 6.39 -1.43 -26.03
CA MET A 1 7.84 -1.19 -25.79
C MET A 1 8.51 -0.30 -26.85
N LYS A 2 8.36 -0.50 -28.17
CA LYS A 2 9.10 0.31 -29.20
C LYS A 2 8.95 1.84 -29.16
N LYS A 3 7.87 2.40 -28.60
CA LYS A 3 7.66 3.86 -28.54
C LYS A 3 8.52 4.57 -27.48
N HIS A 4 8.84 3.92 -26.35
CA HIS A 4 9.63 4.53 -25.28
C HIS A 4 11.11 4.64 -25.64
N ASP A 5 11.66 3.63 -26.31
CA ASP A 5 13.03 3.66 -26.81
C ASP A 5 13.27 4.79 -27.81
N ASP A 6 12.25 5.13 -28.60
CA ASP A 6 12.30 6.21 -29.59
C ASP A 6 12.38 7.59 -28.90
N VAL A 7 11.58 7.80 -27.84
CA VAL A 7 11.59 9.06 -27.06
C VAL A 7 12.90 9.24 -26.31
N LEU A 8 13.40 8.19 -25.63
CA LEU A 8 14.69 8.27 -24.93
C LEU A 8 15.84 8.53 -25.91
N THR A 9 15.82 7.87 -27.07
CA THR A 9 16.84 8.06 -28.11
C THR A 9 16.82 9.49 -28.65
N MET A 10 15.64 10.07 -28.88
CA MET A 10 15.48 11.46 -29.30
C MET A 10 16.03 12.43 -28.24
N TYR A 11 15.66 12.23 -26.96
CA TYR A 11 16.18 13.03 -25.85
C TYR A 11 17.71 12.98 -25.77
N LEU A 12 18.30 11.79 -25.85
CA LEU A 12 19.76 11.62 -25.80
C LEU A 12 20.46 12.30 -27.00
N LYS A 13 19.84 12.31 -28.18
CA LYS A 13 20.37 13.04 -29.34
C LYS A 13 20.32 14.56 -29.12
N GLU A 14 19.25 15.09 -28.53
CA GLU A 14 19.10 16.52 -28.29
C GLU A 14 20.11 17.05 -27.26
N ILE A 15 20.26 16.37 -26.12
CA ILE A 15 21.21 16.81 -25.09
C ILE A 15 22.66 16.75 -25.55
N ASN A 16 22.99 15.88 -26.52
CA ASN A 16 24.35 15.77 -27.07
C ASN A 16 24.70 16.92 -28.04
N LYS A 17 23.71 17.66 -28.56
CA LYS A 17 23.96 18.85 -29.39
C LYS A 17 24.46 20.05 -28.57
N VAL A 18 24.19 20.06 -27.27
CA VAL A 18 24.56 21.16 -26.38
C VAL A 18 26.04 21.04 -25.99
N PRO A 19 26.87 22.07 -26.24
CA PRO A 19 28.27 22.06 -25.86
C PRO A 19 28.44 22.11 -24.34
N LEU A 20 29.57 21.57 -23.87
CA LEU A 20 29.96 21.67 -22.45
C LEU A 20 30.42 23.09 -22.15
N LEU A 21 30.10 23.58 -20.95
CA LEU A 21 30.52 24.90 -20.48
C LEU A 21 31.99 24.86 -20.05
N THR A 22 32.69 25.95 -20.34
CA THR A 22 33.99 26.24 -19.73
C THR A 22 33.82 26.73 -18.29
N ARG A 23 34.90 26.71 -17.50
CA ARG A 23 34.88 27.16 -16.10
C ARG A 23 34.47 28.63 -15.96
N GLU A 24 34.91 29.48 -16.90
CA GLU A 24 34.58 30.91 -16.90
C GLU A 24 33.09 31.13 -17.18
N GLU A 25 32.55 30.46 -18.21
CA GLU A 25 31.12 30.51 -18.53
C GLU A 25 30.26 29.96 -17.40
N GLU A 26 30.71 28.91 -16.72
CA GLU A 26 30.01 28.32 -15.58
C GLU A 26 29.85 29.33 -14.43
N ILE A 27 30.92 30.08 -14.11
CA ILE A 27 30.89 31.13 -13.07
C ILE A 27 29.95 32.26 -13.50
N GLU A 28 30.07 32.74 -14.74
CA GLU A 28 29.26 33.85 -15.26
C GLU A 28 27.76 33.49 -15.28
N LEU A 29 27.42 32.32 -15.82
CA LEU A 29 26.04 31.83 -15.90
C LEU A 29 25.46 31.58 -14.50
N SER A 30 26.25 31.06 -13.57
CA SER A 30 25.80 30.84 -12.19
C SER A 30 25.48 32.16 -11.47
N GLN A 31 26.30 33.20 -11.67
CA GLN A 31 26.03 34.53 -11.11
C GLN A 31 24.76 35.15 -11.70
N LYS A 32 24.60 35.08 -13.03
CA LYS A 32 23.39 35.56 -13.72
C LYS A 32 22.14 34.79 -13.28
N ALA A 33 22.23 33.47 -13.18
CA ALA A 33 21.14 32.61 -12.72
C ALA A 33 20.72 32.95 -11.27
N LYS A 34 21.68 33.22 -10.37
CA LYS A 34 21.41 33.67 -8.99
C LYS A 34 20.70 35.03 -8.94
N ASN A 35 20.99 35.92 -9.90
CA ASN A 35 20.32 37.21 -10.06
C ASN A 35 18.93 37.11 -10.74
N GLY A 36 18.44 35.89 -11.02
CA GLY A 36 17.11 35.66 -11.59
C GLY A 36 17.06 35.61 -13.12
N ASP A 37 18.20 35.58 -13.81
CA ASP A 37 18.24 35.43 -15.26
C ASP A 37 17.84 33.99 -15.67
N LYS A 38 16.64 33.88 -16.26
CA LYS A 38 16.09 32.62 -16.74
C LYS A 38 16.89 32.03 -17.89
N ALA A 39 17.39 32.85 -18.81
CA ALA A 39 18.16 32.36 -19.96
C ALA A 39 19.50 31.76 -19.51
N ALA A 40 20.15 32.39 -18.53
CA ALA A 40 21.37 31.85 -17.92
C ALA A 40 21.11 30.52 -17.20
N ARG A 41 20.01 30.43 -16.44
CA ARG A 41 19.57 29.20 -15.76
C ARG A 41 19.32 28.07 -16.76
N ASP A 42 18.57 28.32 -17.83
CA ASP A 42 18.24 27.30 -18.84
C ASP A 42 19.49 26.82 -19.57
N LYS A 43 20.41 27.74 -19.93
CA LYS A 43 21.70 27.39 -20.54
C LYS A 43 22.53 26.51 -19.61
N MET A 44 22.54 26.82 -18.31
CA MET A 44 23.25 26.04 -17.29
C MET A 44 22.62 24.65 -17.08
N ILE A 45 21.29 24.53 -17.09
CA ILE A 45 20.59 23.24 -17.03
C ILE A 45 20.96 22.39 -18.25
N ASN A 46 20.76 22.92 -19.46
CA ASN A 46 20.92 22.21 -20.72
C ASN A 46 22.34 21.66 -20.90
N ALA A 47 23.36 22.42 -20.51
CA ALA A 47 24.76 21.98 -20.58
C ALA A 47 25.08 20.79 -19.66
N ASN A 48 24.32 20.61 -18.57
CA ASN A 48 24.56 19.58 -17.56
C ASN A 48 23.63 18.37 -17.65
N LEU A 49 22.65 18.34 -18.58
CA LEU A 49 21.74 17.19 -18.74
C LEU A 49 22.47 15.87 -19.05
N ARG A 50 23.55 15.94 -19.83
CA ARG A 50 24.41 14.76 -20.14
C ARG A 50 25.00 14.15 -18.88
N PHE A 51 25.34 14.99 -17.90
CA PHE A 51 25.88 14.55 -16.62
C PHE A 51 24.82 13.80 -15.81
N VAL A 52 23.59 14.30 -15.76
CA VAL A 52 22.46 13.64 -15.07
C VAL A 52 22.25 12.24 -15.61
N VAL A 53 22.23 12.06 -16.94
CA VAL A 53 22.10 10.73 -17.56
C VAL A 53 23.19 9.77 -17.09
N ARG A 54 24.45 10.24 -17.00
CA ARG A 54 25.56 9.42 -16.52
C ARG A 54 25.38 8.99 -15.06
N VAL A 55 24.82 9.85 -14.22
CA VAL A 55 24.54 9.54 -12.81
C VAL A 55 23.36 8.57 -12.71
N ALA A 56 22.26 8.83 -13.42
CA ALA A 56 21.04 8.01 -13.42
C ALA A 56 21.28 6.56 -13.87
N LYS A 57 22.17 6.34 -14.86
CA LYS A 57 22.55 5.00 -15.31
C LYS A 57 23.09 4.09 -14.21
N LYS A 58 23.67 4.65 -13.14
CA LYS A 58 24.17 3.86 -12.00
C LYS A 58 23.05 3.25 -11.15
N TYR A 59 21.84 3.81 -11.25
CA TYR A 59 20.67 3.41 -10.48
C TYR A 59 19.64 2.64 -11.31
N GLN A 60 20.02 2.22 -12.53
CA GLN A 60 19.16 1.42 -13.39
C GLN A 60 18.91 0.05 -12.76
N ASN A 61 17.77 -0.57 -13.08
CA ASN A 61 17.34 -1.89 -12.59
C ASN A 61 16.94 -1.95 -11.10
N HIS A 62 16.85 -0.82 -10.39
CA HIS A 62 16.35 -0.75 -9.01
C HIS A 62 14.83 -0.44 -8.92
N GLY A 63 14.05 -0.82 -9.94
CA GLY A 63 12.57 -0.73 -9.93
C GLY A 63 11.95 0.52 -10.59
N LEU A 64 12.76 1.50 -11.01
CA LEU A 64 12.30 2.63 -11.85
C LEU A 64 12.91 2.57 -13.24
N ASP A 65 12.17 3.03 -14.25
CA ASP A 65 12.68 3.15 -15.60
C ASP A 65 13.77 4.23 -15.69
N LEU A 66 14.70 4.08 -16.63
CA LEU A 66 15.79 5.02 -16.83
C LEU A 66 15.26 6.43 -17.16
N THR A 67 14.14 6.53 -17.88
CA THR A 67 13.50 7.82 -18.22
C THR A 67 13.01 8.55 -16.96
N ASP A 68 12.43 7.83 -16.02
CA ASP A 68 11.98 8.37 -14.73
C ASP A 68 13.18 8.78 -13.86
N LEU A 69 14.22 7.95 -13.79
CA LEU A 69 15.45 8.26 -13.06
C LEU A 69 16.13 9.53 -13.60
N ILE A 70 16.17 9.70 -14.92
CA ILE A 70 16.71 10.92 -15.55
C ILE A 70 15.85 12.13 -15.18
N SER A 71 14.52 11.99 -15.22
CA SER A 71 13.59 13.09 -14.91
C SER A 71 13.73 13.56 -13.46
N GLU A 72 13.83 12.62 -12.52
CA GLU A 72 14.07 12.91 -11.10
C GLU A 72 15.47 13.48 -10.84
N GLY A 73 16.47 12.99 -11.57
CA GLY A 73 17.81 13.57 -11.57
C GLY A 73 17.83 15.02 -12.09
N ASN A 74 17.04 15.33 -13.11
CA ASN A 74 16.91 16.68 -13.66
C ASN A 74 16.27 17.63 -12.64
N ILE A 75 15.28 17.17 -11.86
CA ILE A 75 14.73 17.93 -10.72
C ILE A 75 15.82 18.22 -9.69
N GLY A 76 16.66 17.22 -9.37
CA GLY A 76 17.83 17.38 -8.51
C GLY A 76 18.83 18.41 -9.03
N LEU A 77 19.14 18.37 -10.33
CA LEU A 77 20.02 19.34 -11.00
C LEU A 77 19.48 20.77 -10.89
N ILE A 78 18.18 20.96 -11.13
CA ILE A 78 17.53 22.27 -11.04
C ILE A 78 17.67 22.83 -9.62
N ASN A 79 17.40 22.02 -8.60
CA ASN A 79 17.58 22.41 -7.19
C ASN A 79 19.03 22.73 -6.85
N ALA A 80 19.99 22.06 -7.48
CA ALA A 80 21.41 22.35 -7.30
C ALA A 80 21.77 23.74 -7.83
N ILE A 81 21.26 24.12 -9.02
CA ILE A 81 21.53 25.42 -9.64
C ILE A 81 20.99 26.56 -8.76
N GLU A 82 19.80 26.41 -8.19
CA GLU A 82 19.20 27.43 -7.32
C GLU A 82 20.01 27.70 -6.04
N LYS A 83 20.72 26.68 -5.54
CA LYS A 83 21.47 26.74 -4.27
C LYS A 83 22.98 26.87 -4.45
N PHE A 84 23.47 26.84 -5.69
CA PHE A 84 24.90 26.87 -5.96
C PHE A 84 25.50 28.26 -5.69
N GLU A 85 26.69 28.27 -5.09
CA GLU A 85 27.45 29.48 -4.79
C GLU A 85 28.83 29.45 -5.48
N PRO A 86 29.02 30.23 -6.56
CA PRO A 86 30.28 30.27 -7.30
C PRO A 86 31.46 30.82 -6.48
N SER A 87 31.18 31.62 -5.45
CA SER A 87 32.19 32.23 -4.57
C SER A 87 33.05 31.21 -3.82
N ARG A 88 32.57 29.96 -3.67
CA ARG A 88 33.28 28.89 -2.97
C ARG A 88 34.41 28.23 -3.78
N GLY A 89 34.51 28.53 -5.08
CA GLY A 89 35.64 28.10 -5.91
C GLY A 89 35.64 26.62 -6.36
N TYR A 90 34.60 25.85 -6.03
CA TYR A 90 34.42 24.48 -6.51
C TYR A 90 33.62 24.44 -7.82
N HIS A 91 33.84 23.39 -8.62
CA HIS A 91 33.04 23.13 -9.82
C HIS A 91 31.59 22.81 -9.44
N PHE A 92 30.64 23.34 -10.20
CA PHE A 92 29.21 23.12 -10.07
C PHE A 92 28.87 21.64 -10.08
N ILE A 93 29.50 20.86 -10.97
CA ILE A 93 29.28 19.42 -11.06
C ILE A 93 29.59 18.71 -9.73
N SER A 94 30.64 19.14 -9.01
CA SER A 94 30.99 18.58 -7.70
C SER A 94 29.88 18.78 -6.66
N TYR A 95 29.16 19.90 -6.75
CA TYR A 95 28.01 20.18 -5.89
C TYR A 95 26.72 19.49 -6.38
N ALA A 96 26.48 19.52 -7.69
CA ALA A 96 25.27 19.00 -8.32
C ALA A 96 25.09 17.49 -8.13
N VAL A 97 26.18 16.72 -8.10
CA VAL A 97 26.15 15.26 -7.85
C VAL A 97 25.33 14.91 -6.62
N TRP A 98 25.51 15.65 -5.52
CA TRP A 98 24.82 15.36 -4.27
C TRP A 98 23.31 15.54 -4.41
N TRP A 99 22.87 16.63 -5.03
CA TRP A 99 21.45 16.91 -5.27
C TRP A 99 20.82 15.94 -6.27
N ILE A 100 21.54 15.58 -7.33
CA ILE A 100 21.07 14.61 -8.31
C ILE A 100 20.90 13.24 -7.64
N ASN A 101 21.91 12.75 -6.92
CA ASN A 101 21.83 11.47 -6.21
C ASN A 101 20.71 11.47 -5.16
N GLN A 102 20.59 12.55 -4.37
CA GLN A 102 19.55 12.66 -3.35
C GLN A 102 18.15 12.61 -3.97
N SER A 103 17.93 13.31 -5.09
CA SER A 103 16.65 13.32 -5.80
C SER A 103 16.31 11.94 -6.34
N ILE A 104 17.27 11.26 -6.98
CA ILE A 104 17.09 9.91 -7.52
C ILE A 104 16.81 8.90 -6.40
N LEU A 105 17.60 8.91 -5.32
CA LEU A 105 17.41 8.01 -4.18
C LEU A 105 16.07 8.23 -3.48
N LYS A 106 15.64 9.49 -3.35
CA LYS A 106 14.31 9.82 -2.83
C LYS A 106 13.23 9.24 -3.74
N ALA A 107 13.32 9.44 -5.05
CA ALA A 107 12.35 8.91 -6.00
C ALA A 107 12.31 7.38 -5.99
N LEU A 108 13.46 6.71 -5.92
CA LEU A 108 13.53 5.26 -5.75
C LEU A 108 12.81 4.80 -4.48
N SER A 109 13.06 5.43 -3.34
CA SER A 109 12.36 5.09 -2.10
C SER A 109 10.84 5.29 -2.18
N GLU A 110 10.40 6.30 -2.93
CA GLU A 110 9.01 6.74 -2.93
C GLU A 110 8.14 6.12 -4.04
N LYS A 111 8.75 5.76 -5.18
CA LYS A 111 8.07 5.40 -6.43
C LYS A 111 8.45 4.02 -6.98
N SER A 112 9.55 3.39 -6.53
CA SER A 112 9.99 2.09 -7.09
C SER A 112 9.07 0.92 -6.77
N ARG A 113 8.25 1.03 -5.71
CA ARG A 113 7.39 -0.03 -5.21
C ARG A 113 5.93 0.39 -5.32
N ALA A 114 5.07 -0.56 -5.71
CA ALA A 114 3.62 -0.33 -5.75
C ALA A 114 3.04 -0.09 -4.34
N ILE A 115 3.56 -0.79 -3.33
CA ILE A 115 3.29 -0.48 -1.92
C ILE A 115 4.43 0.37 -1.39
N ARG A 116 4.14 1.64 -1.12
CA ARG A 116 5.13 2.61 -0.64
C ARG A 116 5.62 2.25 0.77
N LEU A 117 6.94 2.28 0.95
CA LEU A 117 7.58 2.14 2.26
C LEU A 117 8.12 3.50 2.76
N PRO A 118 8.13 3.75 4.07
CA PRO A 118 8.86 4.88 4.64
C PRO A 118 10.36 4.80 4.35
N LEU A 119 11.01 5.97 4.21
CA LEU A 119 12.43 6.07 3.85
C LEU A 119 13.36 5.25 4.77
N ASN A 120 13.09 5.25 6.08
CA ASN A 120 13.89 4.50 7.05
C ASN A 120 13.87 2.99 6.76
N ARG A 121 12.70 2.45 6.43
CA ARG A 121 12.53 1.02 6.12
C ARG A 121 13.13 0.66 4.76
N ALA A 122 13.01 1.54 3.76
CA ALA A 122 13.67 1.36 2.48
C ALA A 122 15.21 1.34 2.61
N ASN A 123 15.78 2.23 3.43
CA ASN A 123 17.23 2.26 3.70
C ASN A 123 17.72 1.01 4.45
N GLU A 124 16.94 0.50 5.42
CA GLU A 124 17.24 -0.76 6.11
C GLU A 124 17.27 -1.93 5.11
N LEU A 125 16.31 -2.00 4.17
CA LEU A 125 16.28 -3.01 3.12
C LEU A 125 17.51 -2.97 2.21
N VAL A 126 17.95 -1.79 1.76
CA VAL A 126 19.15 -1.65 0.92
C VAL A 126 20.40 -2.13 1.68
N ARG A 127 20.48 -1.89 2.99
CA ARG A 127 21.59 -2.40 3.82
C ARG A 127 21.56 -3.91 3.97
N ILE A 128 20.36 -4.48 4.16
CA ILE A 128 20.15 -5.93 4.20
C ILE A 128 20.56 -6.57 2.87
N GLU A 129 20.16 -5.99 1.73
CA GLU A 129 20.53 -6.46 0.40
C GLU A 129 22.05 -6.39 0.17
N TYR A 130 22.70 -5.31 0.61
CA TYR A 130 24.15 -5.19 0.55
C TYR A 130 24.87 -6.24 1.41
N ALA A 131 24.40 -6.46 2.65
CA ALA A 131 24.97 -7.47 3.55
C ALA A 131 24.74 -8.89 3.00
N SER A 132 23.55 -9.18 2.48
CA SER A 132 23.21 -10.45 1.84
C SER A 132 24.13 -10.74 0.64
N ASN A 133 24.40 -9.75 -0.21
CA ASN A 133 25.34 -9.92 -1.34
C ASN A 133 26.81 -10.13 -0.91
N LEU A 134 27.19 -9.74 0.31
CA LEU A 134 28.52 -9.96 0.85
C LEU A 134 28.69 -11.38 1.42
N ILE A 135 27.59 -11.97 1.88
CA ILE A 135 27.54 -13.32 2.42
C ILE A 135 27.49 -14.30 1.24
N ASN A 136 28.44 -15.23 1.18
CA ASN A 136 28.47 -16.24 0.13
C ASN A 136 27.34 -17.28 0.36
N GLY A 137 26.55 -17.56 -0.68
CA GLY A 137 25.31 -18.37 -0.63
C GLY A 137 25.48 -19.88 -0.41
N THR A 138 26.38 -20.30 0.49
CA THR A 138 26.49 -21.69 0.97
C THR A 138 25.79 -21.90 2.32
N LEU A 139 25.24 -20.85 2.91
CA LEU A 139 24.60 -20.87 4.23
C LEU A 139 23.10 -21.19 4.08
N SER A 140 22.51 -21.73 5.15
CA SER A 140 21.06 -21.88 5.22
C SER A 140 20.36 -20.54 5.45
N GLU A 141 19.09 -20.41 5.07
CA GLU A 141 18.31 -19.16 5.22
C GLU A 141 18.30 -18.63 6.66
N SER A 142 18.27 -19.53 7.66
CA SER A 142 18.36 -19.15 9.07
C SER A 142 19.72 -18.56 9.45
N GLU A 143 20.81 -19.13 8.93
CA GLU A 143 22.18 -18.68 9.20
C GLU A 143 22.48 -17.36 8.48
N GLU A 144 21.92 -17.16 7.28
CA GLU A 144 22.03 -15.88 6.56
C GLU A 144 21.37 -14.74 7.35
N VAL A 145 20.16 -14.98 7.88
CA VAL A 145 19.44 -13.98 8.68
C VAL A 145 20.21 -13.62 9.95
N GLU A 146 20.80 -14.61 10.64
CA GLU A 146 21.62 -14.41 11.83
C GLU A 146 22.86 -13.57 11.52
N GLN A 147 23.61 -13.93 10.47
CA GLN A 147 24.80 -13.16 10.08
C GLN A 147 24.47 -11.74 9.62
N ILE A 148 23.37 -11.54 8.90
CA ILE A 148 22.91 -10.19 8.50
C ILE A 148 22.56 -9.37 9.74
N ALA A 149 21.86 -9.97 10.71
CA ALA A 149 21.50 -9.33 11.97
C ALA A 149 22.75 -8.89 12.74
N ASP A 150 23.76 -9.75 12.84
CA ASP A 150 25.04 -9.45 13.48
C ASP A 150 25.83 -8.36 12.75
N MET A 151 25.95 -8.44 11.42
CA MET A 151 26.66 -7.45 10.62
C MET A 151 26.03 -6.05 10.70
N LEU A 152 24.70 -5.98 10.76
CA LEU A 152 23.95 -4.73 10.80
C LEU A 152 23.60 -4.27 12.22
N ASN A 153 23.95 -5.05 13.25
CA ASN A 153 23.56 -4.85 14.64
C ASN A 153 22.04 -4.62 14.79
N MET A 154 21.26 -5.50 14.15
CA MET A 154 19.79 -5.50 14.12
C MET A 154 19.26 -6.76 14.79
N ASN A 155 18.01 -6.74 15.26
CA ASN A 155 17.39 -7.95 15.79
C ASN A 155 17.01 -8.91 14.63
N GLU A 156 17.28 -10.21 14.76
CA GLU A 156 16.88 -11.21 13.76
C GLU A 156 15.40 -11.15 13.38
N SER A 157 14.52 -10.97 14.37
CA SER A 157 13.07 -10.83 14.15
C SER A 157 12.77 -9.66 13.20
N LYS A 158 13.54 -8.58 13.35
CA LYS A 158 13.39 -7.41 12.50
C LYS A 158 13.87 -7.66 11.07
N VAL A 159 14.97 -8.38 10.91
CA VAL A 159 15.50 -8.77 9.59
C VAL A 159 14.50 -9.67 8.87
N ARG A 160 13.90 -10.67 9.55
CA ARG A 160 12.86 -11.53 8.98
C ARG A 160 11.63 -10.74 8.54
N GLU A 161 11.15 -9.81 9.36
CA GLU A 161 10.03 -8.92 9.00
C GLU A 161 10.34 -8.11 7.74
N LEU A 162 11.54 -7.54 7.65
CA LEU A 162 11.96 -6.75 6.50
C LEU A 162 12.11 -7.60 5.23
N LEU A 163 12.71 -8.79 5.33
CA LEU A 163 12.80 -9.72 4.21
C LEU A 163 11.40 -10.16 3.72
N ALA A 164 10.48 -10.43 4.64
CA ALA A 164 9.10 -10.74 4.30
C ALA A 164 8.38 -9.59 3.58
N ILE A 165 8.63 -8.34 3.98
CA ILE A 165 8.14 -7.14 3.28
C ILE A 165 8.83 -6.96 1.92
N SER A 166 10.07 -7.42 1.78
CA SER A 166 10.84 -7.33 0.54
C SER A 166 10.36 -8.28 -0.55
N ASN A 167 9.63 -9.35 -0.19
CA ASN A 167 9.09 -10.29 -1.15
C ASN A 167 8.29 -9.54 -2.23
N GLY A 168 8.71 -9.74 -3.49
CA GLY A 168 8.15 -9.04 -4.63
C GLY A 168 6.66 -9.34 -4.78
N MET A 169 5.91 -8.35 -5.27
CA MET A 169 4.52 -8.55 -5.62
C MET A 169 4.43 -9.42 -6.88
N VAL A 170 3.50 -10.36 -6.88
CA VAL A 170 3.18 -11.18 -8.05
C VAL A 170 1.91 -10.63 -8.69
N SER A 171 1.89 -10.55 -10.02
CA SER A 171 0.68 -10.16 -10.74
C SER A 171 -0.36 -11.27 -10.66
N LEU A 172 -1.61 -10.93 -10.34
CA LEU A 172 -2.73 -11.87 -10.44
C LEU A 172 -3.02 -12.27 -11.89
N ASP A 173 -2.65 -11.41 -12.84
CA ASP A 173 -2.75 -11.70 -14.28
C ASP A 173 -1.58 -12.55 -14.80
N ALA A 174 -0.62 -12.91 -13.94
CA ALA A 174 0.43 -13.82 -14.34
C ALA A 174 -0.17 -15.18 -14.70
N LYS A 175 0.32 -15.80 -15.78
CA LYS A 175 -0.07 -17.15 -16.15
C LYS A 175 0.34 -18.13 -15.05
N ALA A 176 -0.57 -19.00 -14.63
CA ALA A 176 -0.22 -20.07 -13.73
C ALA A 176 0.63 -21.12 -14.47
N SER A 177 1.82 -21.42 -13.94
CA SER A 177 2.80 -22.29 -14.59
C SER A 177 2.40 -23.77 -14.67
N SER A 178 1.29 -24.16 -14.03
CA SER A 178 0.89 -25.55 -13.80
C SER A 178 -0.37 -25.99 -14.55
N SER A 179 -1.01 -25.14 -15.35
CA SER A 179 -2.23 -25.53 -16.09
C SER A 179 -1.95 -25.85 -17.56
N GLU A 180 -2.40 -27.01 -18.04
CA GLU A 180 -2.39 -27.39 -19.46
C GLU A 180 -3.24 -26.43 -20.32
N SER A 181 -4.15 -25.67 -19.70
CA SER A 181 -4.92 -24.59 -20.33
C SER A 181 -4.15 -23.27 -20.31
N ASP A 182 -3.87 -22.74 -21.51
CA ASP A 182 -3.05 -21.55 -21.74
C ASP A 182 -3.61 -20.22 -21.20
N ASN A 183 -4.82 -20.25 -20.61
CA ASN A 183 -5.60 -19.07 -20.20
C ASN A 183 -5.79 -18.93 -18.68
N THR A 184 -5.34 -19.88 -17.86
CA THR A 184 -5.55 -19.77 -16.40
C THR A 184 -4.58 -18.75 -15.81
N VAL A 185 -5.11 -17.77 -15.09
CA VAL A 185 -4.31 -16.77 -14.38
C VAL A 185 -4.22 -17.09 -12.90
N VAL A 186 -3.20 -16.57 -12.22
CA VAL A 186 -3.02 -16.75 -10.77
C VAL A 186 -4.24 -16.26 -9.99
N GLY A 187 -4.90 -15.20 -10.47
CA GLY A 187 -6.13 -14.65 -9.90
C GLY A 187 -7.28 -15.66 -9.80
N ASP A 188 -7.37 -16.61 -10.73
CA ASP A 188 -8.47 -17.59 -10.79
C ASP A 188 -8.42 -18.61 -9.63
N TYR A 189 -7.29 -18.71 -8.93
CA TYR A 189 -7.12 -19.63 -7.80
C TYR A 189 -7.57 -19.06 -6.46
N PHE A 190 -7.86 -17.76 -6.39
CA PHE A 190 -8.27 -17.12 -5.14
C PHE A 190 -9.78 -17.19 -4.97
N GLU A 191 -10.23 -17.74 -3.84
CA GLU A 191 -11.64 -17.75 -3.46
C GLU A 191 -12.08 -16.36 -2.97
N ASP A 192 -13.25 -15.92 -3.43
CA ASP A 192 -13.89 -14.71 -2.91
C ASP A 192 -14.59 -15.02 -1.58
N GLN A 193 -14.06 -14.48 -0.50
CA GLN A 193 -14.61 -14.63 0.85
C GLN A 193 -15.67 -13.58 1.20
N THR A 194 -15.92 -12.61 0.31
CA THR A 194 -16.92 -11.56 0.57
C THR A 194 -18.33 -12.00 0.21
N TYR A 195 -18.45 -13.03 -0.64
CA TYR A 195 -19.73 -13.56 -1.07
C TYR A 195 -20.16 -14.70 -0.17
N ASP A 196 -21.28 -14.52 0.53
CA ASP A 196 -21.90 -15.61 1.27
C ASP A 196 -22.31 -16.72 0.30
N ARG A 197 -22.10 -17.97 0.70
CA ARG A 197 -22.47 -19.11 -0.14
C ARG A 197 -23.99 -19.10 -0.30
N PRO A 198 -24.55 -19.42 -1.49
CA PRO A 198 -26.00 -19.42 -1.70
C PRO A 198 -26.76 -20.24 -0.65
N GLU A 199 -26.17 -21.36 -0.23
CA GLU A 199 -26.69 -22.24 0.81
C GLU A 199 -26.82 -21.51 2.15
N GLU A 200 -25.75 -20.85 2.61
CA GLU A 200 -25.72 -20.07 3.85
C GLU A 200 -26.74 -18.94 3.81
N HIS A 201 -26.82 -18.22 2.68
CA HIS A 201 -27.83 -17.18 2.49
C HIS A 201 -29.26 -17.74 2.57
N THR A 202 -29.57 -18.89 1.93
CA THR A 202 -30.89 -19.50 2.08
C THR A 202 -31.19 -19.94 3.50
N VAL A 203 -30.22 -20.51 4.22
CA VAL A 203 -30.39 -20.91 5.62
C VAL A 203 -30.67 -19.69 6.49
N GLU A 204 -29.94 -18.59 6.31
CA GLU A 204 -30.15 -17.37 7.07
C GLU A 204 -31.53 -16.73 6.76
N THR A 205 -31.95 -16.76 5.50
CA THR A 205 -33.25 -16.24 5.07
C THR A 205 -34.39 -17.09 5.66
N ALA A 206 -34.27 -18.42 5.60
CA ALA A 206 -35.23 -19.34 6.19
C ALA A 206 -35.32 -19.16 7.73
N LEU A 207 -34.18 -18.99 8.41
CA LEU A 207 -34.13 -18.69 9.83
C LEU A 207 -34.87 -17.38 10.16
N LYS A 208 -34.65 -16.32 9.37
CA LYS A 208 -35.34 -15.03 9.53
C LYS A 208 -36.85 -15.20 9.41
N ASP A 209 -37.33 -15.99 8.44
CA ASP A 209 -38.75 -16.24 8.23
C ASP A 209 -39.38 -17.07 9.35
N ASP A 210 -38.69 -18.11 9.83
CA ASP A 210 -39.14 -18.94 10.94
C ASP A 210 -39.20 -18.14 12.25
N VAL A 211 -38.17 -17.32 12.53
CA VAL A 211 -38.17 -16.40 13.69
C VAL A 211 -39.33 -15.41 13.59
N ASN A 212 -39.57 -14.81 12.43
CA ASN A 212 -40.71 -13.90 12.23
C ASN A 212 -42.06 -14.60 12.44
N THR A 213 -42.19 -15.84 11.97
CA THR A 213 -43.41 -16.64 12.14
C THR A 213 -43.64 -16.99 13.62
N LEU A 214 -42.58 -17.33 14.35
CA LEU A 214 -42.65 -17.59 15.79
C LEU A 214 -42.98 -16.35 16.60
N LEU A 215 -42.40 -15.19 16.27
CA LEU A 215 -42.70 -13.93 16.93
C LEU A 215 -44.18 -13.53 16.77
N LYS A 216 -44.79 -13.78 15.61
CA LYS A 216 -46.23 -13.54 15.37
C LYS A 216 -47.15 -14.39 16.25
N THR A 217 -46.67 -15.49 16.83
CA THR A 217 -47.45 -16.32 17.77
C THR A 217 -47.49 -15.77 19.20
N LEU A 218 -46.68 -14.74 19.50
CA LEU A 218 -46.71 -14.04 20.77
C LEU A 218 -47.82 -12.98 20.79
N ARG A 219 -48.11 -12.43 21.97
CA ARG A 219 -49.02 -11.29 22.06
C ARG A 219 -48.36 -10.06 21.40
N PRO A 220 -49.13 -9.12 20.83
CA PRO A 220 -48.57 -7.95 20.14
C PRO A 220 -47.57 -7.14 20.97
N ASN A 221 -47.83 -7.00 22.28
CA ASN A 221 -46.95 -6.29 23.21
C ASN A 221 -45.67 -7.08 23.55
N GLU A 222 -45.74 -8.42 23.55
CA GLU A 222 -44.59 -9.30 23.79
C GLU A 222 -43.67 -9.33 22.56
N GLU A 223 -44.25 -9.48 21.37
CA GLU A 223 -43.52 -9.44 20.10
C GLU A 223 -42.77 -8.11 19.94
N LYS A 224 -43.44 -6.99 20.19
CA LYS A 224 -42.84 -5.64 20.06
C LYS A 224 -41.65 -5.45 21.00
N VAL A 225 -41.75 -5.91 22.24
CA VAL A 225 -40.65 -5.83 23.21
C VAL A 225 -39.47 -6.67 22.76
N ILE A 226 -39.69 -7.91 22.28
CA ILE A 226 -38.61 -8.79 21.81
C ILE A 226 -37.94 -8.25 20.54
N ARG A 227 -38.71 -7.75 19.56
CA ARG A 227 -38.15 -7.14 18.34
C ARG A 227 -37.26 -5.93 18.65
N LEU A 228 -37.71 -5.04 19.54
CA LEU A 228 -36.94 -3.86 19.94
C LEU A 228 -35.72 -4.20 20.81
N ARG A 229 -35.83 -5.24 21.64
CA ARG A 229 -34.73 -5.68 22.52
C ARG A 229 -33.56 -6.24 21.74
N TYR A 230 -33.84 -7.12 20.78
CA TYR A 230 -32.82 -7.83 20.01
C TYR A 230 -32.57 -7.22 18.62
N GLY A 231 -33.32 -6.19 18.23
CA GLY A 231 -33.18 -5.56 16.92
C GLY A 231 -33.68 -6.41 15.74
N LEU A 232 -34.70 -7.24 15.95
CA LEU A 232 -35.19 -8.18 14.94
C LEU A 232 -36.13 -7.50 13.95
N GLY A 233 -35.94 -7.72 12.65
CA GLY A 233 -36.78 -7.14 11.60
C GLY A 233 -36.45 -5.69 11.25
N GLY A 234 -35.16 -5.33 11.29
CA GLY A 234 -34.66 -4.01 10.90
C GLY A 234 -34.68 -2.95 12.01
N TYR A 235 -34.99 -3.33 13.25
CA TYR A 235 -34.88 -2.44 14.40
C TYR A 235 -33.46 -2.42 14.96
N LYS A 236 -33.05 -1.31 15.55
CA LYS A 236 -31.81 -1.26 16.36
C LYS A 236 -32.08 -1.92 17.72
N PRO A 237 -31.16 -2.72 18.28
CA PRO A 237 -31.29 -3.23 19.64
C PRO A 237 -31.33 -2.07 20.65
N MET A 238 -32.31 -2.09 21.54
CA MET A 238 -32.57 -1.03 22.53
C MET A 238 -32.43 -1.55 23.98
N SER A 239 -32.12 -0.63 24.89
CA SER A 239 -32.08 -0.95 26.33
C SER A 239 -33.50 -1.11 26.91
N LEU A 240 -33.64 -1.85 28.03
CA LEU A 240 -34.95 -2.02 28.71
C LEU A 240 -35.58 -0.67 29.12
N GLN A 241 -34.75 0.33 29.39
CA GLN A 241 -35.18 1.67 29.75
C GLN A 241 -35.73 2.42 28.53
N GLU A 242 -35.00 2.43 27.41
CA GLU A 242 -35.46 3.02 26.14
C GLU A 242 -36.74 2.37 25.63
N ILE A 243 -36.88 1.05 25.75
CA ILE A 243 -38.10 0.33 25.39
C ILE A 243 -39.25 0.73 26.32
N GLY A 244 -38.97 0.95 27.61
CA GLY A 244 -39.93 1.44 28.59
C GLY A 244 -40.46 2.82 28.22
N GLU A 245 -39.58 3.76 27.89
CA GLU A 245 -39.92 5.10 27.42
C GLU A 245 -40.77 5.04 26.14
N LYS A 246 -40.38 4.21 25.17
CA LYS A 246 -41.10 4.08 23.88
C LYS A 246 -42.47 3.41 24.00
N CYS A 247 -42.66 2.54 24.99
CA CYS A 247 -43.91 1.82 25.22
C CYS A 247 -44.75 2.39 26.38
N ASN A 248 -44.35 3.51 27.00
CA ASN A 248 -44.95 4.07 28.21
C ASN A 248 -45.09 3.03 29.35
N LEU A 249 -44.01 2.27 29.58
CA LEU A 249 -43.92 1.22 30.58
C LEU A 249 -42.70 1.46 31.48
N THR A 250 -42.78 1.03 32.74
CA THR A 250 -41.60 1.03 33.61
C THR A 250 -40.58 -0.01 33.12
N LYS A 251 -39.29 0.24 33.36
CA LYS A 251 -38.19 -0.68 33.05
C LYS A 251 -38.45 -2.10 33.57
N GLU A 252 -38.93 -2.21 34.81
CA GLU A 252 -39.24 -3.51 35.42
C GLU A 252 -40.43 -4.19 34.73
N ARG A 253 -41.41 -3.42 34.25
CA ARG A 253 -42.53 -3.98 33.50
C ARG A 253 -42.09 -4.55 32.15
N VAL A 254 -41.19 -3.88 31.44
CA VAL A 254 -40.60 -4.41 30.19
C VAL A 254 -39.85 -5.71 30.45
N ARG A 255 -39.04 -5.76 31.52
CA ARG A 255 -38.30 -6.98 31.93
C ARG A 255 -39.25 -8.15 32.23
N GLN A 256 -40.38 -7.90 32.87
CA GLN A 256 -41.39 -8.93 33.12
C GLN A 256 -42.03 -9.45 31.83
N ILE A 257 -42.28 -8.57 30.86
CA ILE A 257 -42.84 -8.94 29.55
C ILE A 257 -41.83 -9.76 28.75
N GLU A 258 -40.56 -9.35 28.73
CA GLU A 258 -39.45 -10.08 28.11
C GLU A 258 -39.34 -11.50 28.67
N LYS A 259 -39.27 -11.65 30.01
CA LYS A 259 -39.17 -12.96 30.65
C LYS A 259 -40.36 -13.87 30.33
N LYS A 260 -41.58 -13.32 30.29
CA LYS A 260 -42.78 -14.08 29.91
C LYS A 260 -42.79 -14.45 28.43
N ALA A 261 -42.32 -13.57 27.55
CA ALA A 261 -42.23 -13.84 26.13
C ALA A 261 -41.21 -14.94 25.85
N ILE A 262 -40.01 -14.87 26.45
CA ILE A 262 -38.97 -15.91 26.34
C ILE A 262 -39.50 -17.26 26.86
N PHE A 263 -40.15 -17.26 28.03
CA PHE A 263 -40.74 -18.50 28.59
C PHE A 263 -41.77 -19.13 27.64
N ARG A 264 -42.58 -18.33 26.92
CA ARG A 264 -43.52 -18.86 25.91
C ARG A 264 -42.84 -19.31 24.62
N LEU A 265 -41.73 -18.69 24.25
CA LEU A 265 -40.91 -19.13 23.13
C LEU A 265 -40.19 -20.44 23.44
N GLN A 266 -39.87 -20.70 24.72
CA GLN A 266 -39.24 -21.93 25.20
C GLN A 266 -40.15 -23.19 25.15
N ASN A 267 -41.38 -23.07 24.64
CA ASN A 267 -42.24 -24.25 24.49
C ASN A 267 -41.63 -25.24 23.48
N PRO A 268 -41.63 -26.56 23.77
CA PRO A 268 -40.93 -27.56 22.95
C PRO A 268 -41.47 -27.67 21.53
N SER A 269 -42.75 -27.33 21.29
CA SER A 269 -43.33 -27.28 19.95
C SER A 269 -42.76 -26.14 19.07
N ARG A 270 -42.29 -25.05 19.69
CA ARG A 270 -41.70 -23.89 19.02
C ARG A 270 -40.19 -24.03 18.86
N ILE A 271 -39.53 -24.55 19.90
CA ILE A 271 -38.08 -24.80 19.90
C ILE A 271 -37.69 -25.79 18.80
N LYS A 272 -38.45 -26.88 18.59
CA LYS A 272 -38.13 -27.90 17.57
C LYS A 272 -37.93 -27.35 16.16
N ARG A 273 -38.57 -26.23 15.80
CA ARG A 273 -38.37 -25.58 14.49
C ARG A 273 -37.04 -24.84 14.40
N LEU A 274 -36.56 -24.29 15.52
CA LEU A 274 -35.30 -23.55 15.58
C LEU A 274 -34.09 -24.44 15.89
N GLU A 275 -34.29 -25.61 16.51
CA GLU A 275 -33.23 -26.58 16.79
C GLU A 275 -32.49 -27.04 15.53
N GLY A 276 -33.19 -27.12 14.38
CA GLY A 276 -32.58 -27.47 13.10
C GLY A 276 -31.49 -26.51 12.62
N TYR A 277 -31.53 -25.25 13.08
CA TYR A 277 -30.54 -24.22 12.74
C TYR A 277 -29.36 -24.17 13.73
N LEU A 278 -29.43 -24.89 14.86
CA LEU A 278 -28.33 -24.99 15.84
C LEU A 278 -27.41 -26.19 15.57
N ALA A 279 -27.88 -27.13 14.75
CA ALA A 279 -27.16 -28.36 14.41
C ALA A 279 -26.43 -28.29 13.06
N ALA A 280 -26.47 -27.12 12.39
CA ALA A 280 -25.69 -26.76 11.21
C ALA A 280 -24.65 -25.72 11.63
#